data_AF-A0AAW0CGT7-F1
#
_entry.id   AF-A0AAW0CGT7-F1
#
_cell.length_a   1.000
_cell.length_b   1.000
_cell.length_c   1.000
_cell.angle_alpha   90.00
_cell.angle_beta   90.00
_cell.angle_gamma   90.00
#
_symmetry.space_group_name_H-M   'P 1'
#
loop_
_entity.id
_entity.type
_entity.pdbx_description
1 polymer ?
#
loop_
_entity_poly.entity_id
_entity_poly.type
_entity_poly.pdbx_seq_one_letter_code
_entity_poly.pdbx_strand_id
1 'polypeptide(L)'
;MAASSFEFCSTPAANIAGMENLWDIAWRDQNRDELYETKPEQDILILKRFFDFGTAQPEKIVVREEYLHALRDMIIYFTGVTHFKTPYKKEDWEWCRWFVGEDEKTQADGATKVQKQEQEGEDMAMMDDEGERGAEKLDLEGIANSMDQPLFFPHQTFFMTGIPGIGKTLWLYFVLVERLLQNLPTYFQYEPDHTYFWNENGVFRIAVKDLGPTDIPNDVRYLIDLNADVFEVPRLLKASLCRIIISARYNQFEWFRKKASLRGLQWIMKPTPHRELLIMKECQPDQNWTRTFSEISARDASPMAYKDQLREEMESLNLNLDWLIFTMFTFHEQRRQAEDLSYRVIGLFPGPGRSSARFNVYSFDLFWVVKNVFASEWNARESEIYEKFRSSPTTYGLARYILEDKNRLAEEEKTVVRRHQS
;
A
#
# COMPACT_ATOMS: atom_id res chain seq x y z
N MET A 1 38.71 14.06 2.66
CA MET A 1 37.63 14.16 3.66
C MET A 1 38.00 13.21 4.79
N ALA A 2 38.21 13.73 6.00
CA ALA A 2 38.64 12.93 7.14
C ALA A 2 37.46 12.10 7.64
N ALA A 3 37.55 10.77 7.52
CA ALA A 3 36.63 9.85 8.16
C ALA A 3 36.83 9.96 9.67
N SER A 4 35.93 10.70 10.33
CA SER A 4 35.80 10.74 11.78
C SER A 4 35.51 9.31 12.26
N SER A 5 36.45 8.70 12.97
CA SER A 5 36.29 7.40 13.61
C SER A 5 35.24 7.52 14.71
N PHE A 6 33.99 7.19 14.40
CA PHE A 6 32.93 7.03 15.38
C PHE A 6 33.17 5.74 16.17
N GLU A 7 33.63 5.86 17.41
CA GLU A 7 33.62 4.74 18.37
C GLU A 7 32.17 4.55 18.87
N PHE A 8 31.45 3.60 18.28
CA PHE A 8 30.11 3.23 18.75
C PHE A 8 30.19 2.21 19.90
N CYS A 9 29.52 2.54 21.01
CA CYS A 9 29.39 1.69 22.18
C CYS A 9 28.37 0.56 21.90
N SER A 10 28.84 -0.66 21.70
CA SER A 10 28.00 -1.82 21.34
C SER A 10 27.32 -2.43 22.58
N THR A 11 25.99 -2.54 22.53
CA THR A 11 25.20 -3.36 23.47
C THR A 11 24.78 -4.67 22.76
N PRO A 12 24.91 -5.87 23.37
CA PRO A 12 24.61 -7.15 22.70
C PRO A 12 23.12 -7.52 22.77
N ALA A 13 22.52 -8.37 21.93
CA ALA A 13 22.99 -9.11 20.74
C ALA A 13 21.85 -9.81 19.94
N ALA A 14 20.64 -10.00 20.49
CA ALA A 14 19.66 -10.88 19.82
C ALA A 14 19.05 -10.31 18.53
N ASN A 15 18.60 -9.04 18.53
CA ASN A 15 18.03 -8.42 17.31
C ASN A 15 19.10 -8.07 16.27
N ILE A 16 20.37 -7.94 16.66
CA ILE A 16 21.45 -7.58 15.75
C ILE A 16 21.83 -8.75 14.85
N ALA A 17 21.81 -9.99 15.35
CA ALA A 17 22.20 -11.17 14.57
C ALA A 17 21.37 -11.34 13.28
N GLY A 18 20.06 -11.04 13.33
CA GLY A 18 19.22 -11.03 12.13
C GLY A 18 19.63 -9.94 11.14
N MET A 19 19.96 -8.74 11.62
CA MET A 19 20.41 -7.63 10.77
C MET A 19 21.80 -7.85 10.20
N GLU A 20 22.69 -8.50 10.95
CA GLU A 20 24.04 -8.89 10.51
C GLU A 20 23.94 -9.94 9.42
N ASN A 21 23.07 -10.95 9.58
CA ASN A 21 22.80 -11.92 8.53
C ASN A 21 22.22 -11.26 7.26
N LEU A 22 21.34 -10.26 7.40
CA LEU A 22 20.88 -9.47 6.25
C LEU A 22 22.04 -8.75 5.57
N TRP A 23 22.92 -8.11 6.37
CA TRP A 23 24.08 -7.40 5.84
C TRP A 23 25.02 -8.35 5.10
N ASP A 24 25.33 -9.50 5.70
CA ASP A 24 26.15 -10.54 5.10
C ASP A 24 25.63 -10.95 3.72
N ILE A 25 24.35 -11.29 3.62
CA ILE A 25 23.77 -11.83 2.38
C ILE A 25 23.52 -10.72 1.35
N ALA A 26 22.89 -9.61 1.75
CA ALA A 26 22.43 -8.58 0.83
C ALA A 26 23.54 -7.58 0.47
N TRP A 27 24.36 -7.17 1.43
CA TRP A 27 25.41 -6.19 1.21
C TRP A 27 26.73 -6.84 0.84
N ARG A 28 27.29 -7.68 1.73
CA ARG A 28 28.62 -8.25 1.55
C ARG A 28 28.68 -9.24 0.39
N ASP A 29 27.75 -10.18 0.37
CA ASP A 29 27.76 -11.31 -0.56
C ASP A 29 26.91 -11.02 -1.83
N GLN A 30 26.07 -9.97 -1.79
CA GLN A 30 25.12 -9.57 -2.85
C GLN A 30 24.31 -10.76 -3.42
N ASN A 31 23.97 -11.73 -2.57
CA ASN A 31 23.39 -12.99 -2.97
C ASN A 31 21.87 -12.87 -3.12
N ARG A 32 21.43 -12.34 -4.28
CA ARG A 32 20.02 -12.16 -4.61
C ARG A 32 19.23 -13.48 -4.57
N ASP A 33 19.84 -14.57 -5.02
CA ASP A 33 19.22 -15.90 -5.05
C ASP A 33 18.98 -16.48 -3.65
N GLU A 34 19.73 -16.07 -2.63
CA GLU A 34 19.46 -16.47 -1.25
C GLU A 34 18.31 -15.67 -0.62
N LEU A 35 18.13 -14.41 -1.04
CA LEU A 35 17.08 -13.53 -0.55
C LEU A 35 15.74 -13.80 -1.24
N TYR A 36 15.76 -14.09 -2.55
CA TYR A 36 14.57 -14.20 -3.36
C TYR A 36 14.29 -15.61 -3.88
N GLU A 37 13.02 -15.91 -4.10
CA GLU A 37 12.49 -17.08 -4.78
C GLU A 37 11.54 -16.59 -5.86
N THR A 38 11.80 -16.97 -7.10
CA THR A 38 10.86 -16.74 -8.20
C THR A 38 10.01 -17.99 -8.37
N LYS A 39 8.69 -17.84 -8.44
CA LYS A 39 7.75 -18.89 -8.85
C LYS A 39 7.28 -18.61 -10.27
N PRO A 40 7.94 -19.19 -11.31
CA PRO A 40 7.71 -18.84 -12.71
C PRO A 40 6.24 -19.07 -13.12
N GLU A 41 5.68 -20.20 -12.72
CA GLU A 41 4.29 -20.60 -12.97
C GLU A 41 3.24 -19.62 -12.45
N GLN A 42 3.58 -18.79 -11.46
CA GLN A 42 2.68 -17.77 -10.92
C GLN A 42 3.05 -16.35 -11.35
N ASP A 43 4.25 -16.16 -11.91
CA ASP A 43 4.92 -14.89 -12.17
C ASP A 43 5.07 -14.04 -10.89
N ILE A 44 5.69 -14.64 -9.87
CA ILE A 44 5.77 -14.04 -8.53
C ILE A 44 7.17 -14.10 -7.98
N LEU A 45 7.61 -12.95 -7.45
CA LEU A 45 8.82 -12.82 -6.67
C LEU A 45 8.49 -12.89 -5.18
N ILE A 46 9.20 -13.73 -4.45
CA ILE A 46 9.02 -13.92 -3.01
C ILE A 46 10.35 -13.61 -2.32
N LEU A 47 10.33 -12.70 -1.35
CA LEU A 47 11.43 -12.52 -0.42
C LEU A 47 11.36 -13.65 0.62
N LYS A 48 12.29 -14.60 0.54
CA LYS A 48 12.30 -15.84 1.34
C LYS A 48 12.68 -15.63 2.79
N ARG A 49 13.55 -14.66 3.04
CA ARG A 49 14.10 -14.41 4.37
C ARG A 49 13.50 -13.15 4.93
N PHE A 50 12.60 -13.37 5.87
CA PHE A 50 12.13 -12.33 6.75
C PHE A 50 12.98 -12.33 8.02
N PHE A 51 13.48 -11.16 8.40
CA PHE A 51 14.27 -11.01 9.62
C PHE A 51 13.32 -10.98 10.80
N ASP A 52 13.64 -11.71 11.88
CA ASP A 52 12.81 -11.77 13.07
C ASP A 52 12.83 -10.41 13.78
N PHE A 53 11.91 -9.53 13.38
CA PHE A 53 11.59 -8.28 14.06
C PHE A 53 10.56 -8.50 15.18
N GLY A 54 10.28 -9.77 15.55
CA GLY A 54 9.30 -10.18 16.56
C GLY A 54 8.41 -11.36 16.12
N THR A 55 7.74 -11.96 17.09
CA THR A 55 7.04 -13.26 17.00
C THR A 55 5.81 -13.34 16.07
N ALA A 56 5.45 -12.27 15.38
CA ALA A 56 4.22 -12.19 14.58
C ALA A 56 4.45 -11.79 13.12
N GLN A 57 5.69 -11.81 12.64
CA GLN A 57 6.02 -11.35 11.29
C GLN A 57 5.89 -12.49 10.27
N PRO A 58 5.58 -12.19 8.99
CA PRO A 58 5.48 -13.23 7.96
C PRO A 58 6.85 -13.88 7.70
N GLU A 59 6.87 -15.18 7.40
CA GLU A 59 8.13 -15.89 7.06
C GLU A 59 8.65 -15.48 5.68
N LYS A 60 7.73 -15.19 4.76
CA LYS A 60 8.00 -14.82 3.37
C LYS A 60 7.27 -13.53 3.01
N ILE A 61 7.80 -12.70 2.12
CA ILE A 61 7.06 -11.56 1.56
C ILE A 61 6.79 -11.84 0.09
N VAL A 62 5.52 -11.90 -0.30
CA VAL A 62 5.14 -11.81 -1.71
C VAL A 62 5.41 -10.39 -2.18
N VAL A 63 6.37 -10.22 -3.10
CA VAL A 63 6.66 -8.92 -3.72
C VAL A 63 5.57 -8.66 -4.75
N ARG A 64 4.57 -7.89 -4.33
CA ARG A 64 3.45 -7.51 -5.18
C ARG A 64 3.91 -6.56 -6.27
N GLU A 65 3.20 -6.55 -7.38
CA GLU A 65 3.42 -5.55 -8.42
C GLU A 65 3.29 -4.12 -7.87
N GLU A 66 2.39 -3.92 -6.92
CA GLU A 66 2.21 -2.64 -6.25
C GLU A 66 3.46 -2.16 -5.50
N TYR A 67 4.29 -3.07 -5.00
CA TYR A 67 5.58 -2.72 -4.38
C TYR A 67 6.59 -2.20 -5.40
N LEU A 68 6.57 -2.80 -6.59
CA LEU A 68 7.46 -2.45 -7.69
C LEU A 68 7.07 -1.10 -8.28
N HIS A 69 5.77 -0.83 -8.42
CA HIS A 69 5.26 0.49 -8.78
C HIS A 69 5.66 1.56 -7.75
N ALA A 70 5.47 1.28 -6.46
CA ALA A 70 5.87 2.22 -5.40
C ALA A 70 7.38 2.50 -5.43
N LEU A 71 8.20 1.46 -5.64
CA LEU A 71 9.66 1.60 -5.71
C LEU A 71 10.08 2.43 -6.94
N ARG A 72 9.52 2.13 -8.11
CA ARG A 72 9.76 2.88 -9.36
C ARG A 72 9.36 4.35 -9.21
N ASP A 73 8.16 4.62 -8.72
CA ASP A 73 7.66 5.98 -8.48
C ASP A 73 8.50 6.72 -7.44
N MET A 74 8.97 6.04 -6.39
CA MET A 74 9.85 6.62 -5.37
C MET A 74 11.17 7.09 -5.96
N ILE A 75 11.79 6.28 -6.82
CA ILE A 75 13.07 6.65 -7.44
C ILE A 75 12.88 7.84 -8.38
N ILE A 76 11.86 7.78 -9.25
CA ILE A 76 11.50 8.87 -10.16
C ILE A 76 11.12 10.14 -9.36
N TYR A 77 10.50 9.99 -8.20
CA TYR A 77 10.19 11.13 -7.33
C TYR A 77 11.44 11.83 -6.83
N PHE A 78 12.45 11.05 -6.43
CA PHE A 78 13.71 11.61 -5.99
C PHE A 78 14.49 12.31 -7.10
N THR A 79 14.26 11.99 -8.38
CA THR A 79 14.80 12.77 -9.52
C THR A 79 14.07 14.09 -9.79
N GLY A 80 12.94 14.35 -9.11
CA GLY A 80 12.22 15.64 -9.12
C GLY A 80 10.82 15.58 -9.74
N VAL A 81 10.40 14.44 -10.28
CA VAL A 81 9.03 14.26 -10.80
C VAL A 81 8.06 14.15 -9.64
N THR A 82 6.93 14.86 -9.68
CA THR A 82 6.00 14.96 -8.53
C THR A 82 4.60 14.42 -8.81
N HIS A 83 4.33 14.00 -10.05
CA HIS A 83 3.01 13.61 -10.50
C HIS A 83 3.05 12.20 -11.07
N PHE A 84 2.34 11.29 -10.40
CA PHE A 84 2.28 9.87 -10.76
C PHE A 84 0.83 9.47 -10.96
N LYS A 85 0.53 8.86 -12.10
CA LYS A 85 -0.79 8.30 -12.37
C LYS A 85 -0.95 6.99 -11.60
N THR A 86 -2.18 6.68 -11.21
CA THR A 86 -2.50 5.37 -10.63
C THR A 86 -2.72 4.37 -11.77
N PRO A 87 -1.91 3.31 -11.89
CA PRO A 87 -2.16 2.25 -12.87
C PRO A 87 -3.36 1.41 -12.41
N TYR A 88 -4.40 1.36 -13.24
CA TYR A 88 -5.61 0.57 -12.99
C TYR A 88 -5.65 -0.65 -13.91
N LYS A 89 -5.69 -1.84 -13.32
CA LYS A 89 -5.95 -3.11 -14.00
C LYS A 89 -7.43 -3.45 -13.99
N LYS A 90 -7.84 -4.41 -14.84
CA LYS A 90 -9.21 -4.94 -14.84
C LYS A 90 -9.64 -5.45 -13.46
N GLU A 91 -8.74 -6.05 -12.71
CA GLU A 91 -8.97 -6.52 -11.34
C GLU A 91 -9.22 -5.36 -10.36
N ASP A 92 -8.57 -4.22 -10.59
CA ASP A 92 -8.80 -3.01 -9.79
C ASP A 92 -10.22 -2.47 -9.98
N TRP A 93 -10.89 -2.84 -11.07
CA TRP A 93 -12.25 -2.39 -11.35
C TRP A 93 -13.25 -2.91 -10.32
N GLU A 94 -12.98 -3.98 -9.59
CA GLU A 94 -13.88 -4.42 -8.52
C GLU A 94 -14.13 -3.30 -7.50
N TRP A 95 -13.09 -2.52 -7.21
CA TRP A 95 -13.17 -1.35 -6.33
C TRP A 95 -13.09 0.00 -7.10
N CYS A 96 -12.86 0.02 -8.42
CA CYS A 96 -12.75 1.23 -9.25
C CYS A 96 -13.74 1.42 -10.42
N ARG A 97 -14.68 0.49 -10.69
CA ARG A 97 -15.41 0.37 -11.99
C ARG A 97 -16.14 1.62 -12.55
N TRP A 98 -16.43 2.63 -11.73
CA TRP A 98 -17.19 3.82 -12.12
C TRP A 98 -16.36 5.10 -12.19
N PHE A 99 -15.05 5.02 -11.88
CA PHE A 99 -14.18 6.21 -11.77
C PHE A 99 -13.24 6.40 -12.94
N VAL A 100 -13.08 5.36 -13.74
CA VAL A 100 -12.36 5.41 -15.01
C VAL A 100 -13.39 5.86 -16.05
N GLY A 101 -13.21 7.04 -16.62
CA GLY A 101 -14.08 7.54 -17.69
C GLY A 101 -14.15 6.53 -18.84
N GLU A 102 -15.22 6.52 -19.63
CA GLU A 102 -15.32 5.61 -20.79
C GLU A 102 -14.11 5.76 -21.72
N ASP A 103 -13.55 6.97 -21.82
CA ASP A 103 -12.33 7.24 -22.59
C ASP A 103 -11.08 6.52 -22.02
N GLU A 104 -10.93 6.48 -20.69
CA GLU A 104 -9.84 5.76 -20.04
C GLU A 104 -10.06 4.25 -20.03
N LYS A 105 -11.33 3.78 -19.98
CA LYS A 105 -11.65 2.35 -20.19
C LYS A 105 -11.29 1.93 -21.61
N THR A 106 -11.58 2.78 -22.59
CA THR A 106 -11.23 2.54 -23.99
C THR A 106 -9.72 2.60 -24.21
N GLN A 107 -8.97 3.41 -23.45
CA GLN A 107 -7.49 3.37 -23.45
C GLN A 107 -6.92 2.15 -22.73
N ALA A 108 -7.53 1.66 -21.64
CA ALA A 108 -7.07 0.44 -20.96
C ALA A 108 -7.37 -0.81 -21.81
N ASP A 109 -8.60 -0.92 -22.32
CA ASP A 109 -9.02 -1.98 -23.24
C ASP A 109 -8.31 -1.85 -24.59
N GLY A 110 -8.01 -0.62 -25.02
CA GLY A 110 -7.27 -0.27 -26.23
C GLY A 110 -5.78 -0.57 -26.12
N ALA A 111 -5.12 -0.25 -25.01
CA ALA A 111 -3.72 -0.63 -24.75
C ALA A 111 -3.57 -2.16 -24.70
N THR A 112 -4.53 -2.85 -24.09
CA THR A 112 -4.60 -4.31 -24.10
C THR A 112 -4.82 -4.87 -25.51
N LYS A 113 -5.58 -4.16 -26.37
CA LYS A 113 -5.82 -4.56 -27.77
C LYS A 113 -4.70 -4.17 -28.74
N VAL A 114 -4.02 -3.04 -28.54
CA VAL A 114 -2.87 -2.59 -29.34
C VAL A 114 -1.67 -3.48 -29.03
N GLN A 115 -1.44 -3.84 -27.76
CA GLN A 115 -0.46 -4.88 -27.41
C GLN A 115 -0.80 -6.23 -28.07
N LYS A 116 -2.09 -6.55 -28.22
CA LYS A 116 -2.53 -7.79 -28.88
C LYS A 116 -2.51 -7.72 -30.42
N GLN A 117 -2.74 -6.55 -31.03
CA GLN A 117 -2.69 -6.35 -32.49
C GLN A 117 -1.27 -6.11 -33.02
N GLU A 118 -0.36 -5.56 -32.22
CA GLU A 118 1.08 -5.56 -32.55
C GLU A 118 1.65 -6.99 -32.46
N GLN A 119 1.13 -7.85 -31.57
CA GLN A 119 1.45 -9.28 -31.54
C GLN A 119 0.82 -10.09 -32.70
N GLU A 120 -0.44 -9.83 -33.07
CA GLU A 120 -1.09 -10.53 -34.20
C GLU A 120 -0.66 -9.96 -35.59
N GLY A 121 0.01 -8.81 -35.62
CA GLY A 121 0.55 -8.17 -36.83
C GLY A 121 1.96 -8.64 -37.23
N GLU A 122 2.65 -9.37 -36.34
CA GLU A 122 3.97 -9.99 -36.59
C GLU A 122 3.87 -11.50 -36.87
N ASP A 123 2.66 -12.06 -37.00
CA ASP A 123 2.41 -13.49 -37.29
C ASP A 123 2.48 -13.88 -38.79
N MET A 124 3.29 -13.18 -39.59
CA MET A 124 3.61 -13.61 -40.97
C MET A 124 5.12 -13.70 -41.29
N ALA A 125 5.98 -13.78 -40.27
CA ALA A 125 7.36 -14.19 -40.45
C ALA A 125 7.64 -15.44 -39.61
N MET A 126 7.60 -16.58 -40.30
CA MET A 126 7.97 -17.92 -39.81
C MET A 126 9.30 -17.93 -39.05
N MET A 127 9.27 -18.13 -37.73
CA MET A 127 10.27 -18.91 -37.00
C MET A 127 9.66 -19.48 -35.72
N ASP A 128 9.97 -20.74 -35.47
CA ASP A 128 9.67 -21.47 -34.25
C ASP A 128 10.38 -20.78 -33.08
N ASP A 129 9.67 -19.90 -32.37
CA ASP A 129 10.11 -19.38 -31.07
C ASP A 129 8.99 -19.61 -30.07
N GLU A 130 9.27 -20.44 -29.07
CA GLU A 130 8.35 -20.81 -28.01
C GLU A 130 7.95 -19.53 -27.25
N GLY A 131 6.75 -19.03 -27.54
CA GLY A 131 6.22 -17.78 -27.01
C GLY A 131 6.22 -17.73 -25.47
N GLU A 132 7.30 -17.19 -24.92
CA GLU A 132 7.33 -16.57 -23.60
C GLU A 132 6.28 -15.45 -23.61
N ARG A 133 5.19 -15.68 -22.87
CA ARG A 133 4.34 -14.58 -22.39
C ARG A 133 5.21 -13.72 -21.48
N GLY A 134 5.90 -12.76 -22.07
CA GLY A 134 6.65 -11.73 -21.36
C GLY A 134 5.68 -10.91 -20.53
N ALA A 135 5.44 -11.34 -19.29
CA ALA A 135 5.41 -10.38 -18.20
C ALA A 135 6.60 -9.47 -18.44
N GLU A 136 6.37 -8.15 -18.52
CA GLU A 136 7.41 -7.13 -18.62
C GLU A 136 8.48 -7.52 -17.59
N LYS A 137 9.56 -8.18 -18.06
CA LYS A 137 10.49 -8.91 -17.18
C LYS A 137 10.94 -7.86 -16.18
N LEU A 138 10.56 -8.05 -14.92
CA LEU A 138 10.71 -7.04 -13.89
C LEU A 138 12.16 -6.57 -13.92
N ASP A 139 12.41 -5.42 -14.53
CA ASP A 139 13.74 -4.89 -14.74
C ASP A 139 14.21 -4.27 -13.43
N LEU A 140 14.39 -5.15 -12.44
CA LEU A 140 14.90 -4.84 -11.12
C LEU A 140 16.32 -4.27 -11.25
N GLU A 141 17.07 -4.69 -12.27
CA GLU A 141 18.40 -4.15 -12.57
C GLU A 141 18.32 -2.70 -13.04
N GLY A 142 17.45 -2.36 -13.99
CA GLY A 142 17.21 -0.99 -14.43
C GLY A 142 16.67 -0.08 -13.31
N ILE A 143 15.77 -0.61 -12.48
CA ILE A 143 15.28 0.09 -11.28
C ILE A 143 16.44 0.30 -10.29
N ALA A 144 17.26 -0.73 -10.02
CA ALA A 144 18.39 -0.65 -9.11
C ALA A 144 19.40 0.41 -9.55
N ASN A 145 19.80 0.42 -10.82
CA ASN A 145 20.76 1.38 -11.36
C ASN A 145 20.31 2.85 -11.26
N SER A 146 19.03 3.10 -11.01
CA SER A 146 18.48 4.45 -10.90
C SER A 146 18.44 5.03 -9.48
N MET A 147 18.69 4.24 -8.43
CA MET A 147 18.58 4.71 -7.03
C MET A 147 19.65 5.73 -6.60
N ASP A 148 20.77 5.80 -7.33
CA ASP A 148 21.98 6.56 -6.93
C ASP A 148 22.19 7.88 -7.70
N GLN A 149 21.16 8.38 -8.40
CA GLN A 149 21.33 9.62 -9.16
C GLN A 149 21.52 10.86 -8.24
N PRO A 150 22.42 11.80 -8.57
CA PRO A 150 22.62 13.05 -7.83
C PRO A 150 21.43 14.01 -8.03
N LEU A 151 20.97 14.68 -6.96
CA LEU A 151 19.64 15.30 -6.95
C LEU A 151 19.65 16.81 -6.67
N PHE A 152 18.62 17.47 -7.22
CA PHE A 152 18.46 18.93 -7.27
C PHE A 152 17.78 19.55 -6.05
N PHE A 153 17.05 18.78 -5.23
CA PHE A 153 16.23 19.34 -4.15
C PHE A 153 16.58 18.74 -2.78
N PRO A 154 17.00 19.57 -1.81
CA PRO A 154 17.16 19.12 -0.43
C PRO A 154 15.79 18.84 0.21
N HIS A 155 15.72 17.83 1.09
CA HIS A 155 14.54 17.47 1.91
C HIS A 155 13.33 16.89 1.14
N GLN A 156 13.54 15.90 0.28
CA GLN A 156 12.44 15.13 -0.31
C GLN A 156 12.02 14.00 0.61
N THR A 157 10.71 13.82 0.78
CA THR A 157 10.16 12.70 1.55
C THR A 157 9.12 11.92 0.76
N PHE A 158 9.22 10.59 0.75
CA PHE A 158 8.24 9.71 0.12
C PHE A 158 7.35 9.07 1.20
N PHE A 159 6.07 9.42 1.21
CA PHE A 159 5.09 8.94 2.17
C PHE A 159 4.22 7.86 1.57
N MET A 160 4.43 6.63 1.98
CA MET A 160 3.54 5.56 1.65
C MET A 160 2.45 5.41 2.70
N THR A 161 1.20 5.47 2.26
CA THR A 161 0.01 5.27 3.08
C THR A 161 -0.97 4.32 2.39
N GLY A 162 -1.96 3.84 3.12
CA GLY A 162 -2.94 2.88 2.64
C GLY A 162 -3.80 2.38 3.79
N ILE A 163 -4.69 1.43 3.50
CA ILE A 163 -5.47 0.75 4.54
C ILE A 163 -4.56 -0.01 5.52
N PRO A 164 -4.98 -0.23 6.77
CA PRO A 164 -4.23 -1.08 7.70
C PRO A 164 -4.02 -2.50 7.15
N GLY A 165 -2.89 -3.10 7.50
CA GLY A 165 -2.51 -4.44 7.03
C GLY A 165 -2.16 -4.57 5.54
N ILE A 166 -2.29 -3.52 4.72
CA ILE A 166 -2.06 -3.59 3.27
C ILE A 166 -0.63 -3.92 2.82
N GLY A 167 0.31 -4.14 3.73
CA GLY A 167 1.70 -4.48 3.40
C GLY A 167 2.66 -3.29 3.30
N LYS A 168 2.34 -2.14 3.91
CA LYS A 168 3.25 -0.96 3.93
C LYS A 168 4.59 -1.27 4.59
N THR A 169 4.57 -1.83 5.79
CA THR A 169 5.80 -2.25 6.49
C THR A 169 6.58 -3.28 5.66
N LEU A 170 5.89 -4.22 5.00
CA LEU A 170 6.51 -5.20 4.12
C LEU A 170 7.18 -4.57 2.89
N TRP A 171 6.58 -3.52 2.32
CA TRP A 171 7.22 -2.75 1.25
C TRP A 171 8.48 -2.04 1.74
N LEU A 172 8.50 -1.47 2.95
CA LEU A 172 9.73 -0.87 3.46
C LEU A 172 10.87 -1.88 3.58
N TYR A 173 10.58 -3.12 3.99
CA TYR A 173 11.57 -4.18 4.02
C TYR A 173 12.06 -4.55 2.62
N PHE A 174 11.15 -4.63 1.66
CA PHE A 174 11.53 -4.80 0.26
C PHE A 174 12.48 -3.69 -0.21
N VAL A 175 12.16 -2.41 0.10
CA VAL A 175 13.04 -1.27 -0.21
C VAL A 175 14.39 -1.38 0.50
N LEU A 176 14.41 -1.78 1.77
CA LEU A 176 15.65 -2.01 2.52
C LEU A 176 16.53 -3.04 1.79
N VAL A 177 15.99 -4.21 1.49
CA VAL A 177 16.74 -5.29 0.82
C VAL A 177 17.29 -4.84 -0.54
N GLU A 178 16.48 -4.19 -1.38
CA GLU A 178 16.94 -3.69 -2.69
C GLU A 178 18.07 -2.67 -2.56
N ARG A 179 18.03 -1.82 -1.54
CA ARG A 179 19.10 -0.84 -1.29
C ARG A 179 20.39 -1.50 -0.81
N LEU A 180 20.29 -2.50 0.06
CA LEU A 180 21.47 -3.23 0.56
C LEU A 180 22.13 -4.03 -0.56
N LEU A 181 21.35 -4.65 -1.45
CA LEU A 181 21.85 -5.30 -2.66
C LEU A 181 22.66 -4.38 -3.59
N GLN A 182 22.46 -3.07 -3.48
CA GLN A 182 23.18 -2.05 -4.24
C GLN A 182 24.32 -1.40 -3.43
N ASN A 183 24.65 -1.92 -2.25
CA ASN A 183 25.64 -1.34 -1.34
C ASN A 183 25.35 0.13 -0.99
N LEU A 184 24.07 0.51 -0.89
CA LEU A 184 23.68 1.87 -0.59
C LEU A 184 23.43 2.06 0.92
N PRO A 185 24.19 2.93 1.62
CA PRO A 185 24.04 3.05 3.06
C PRO A 185 22.64 3.51 3.42
N THR A 186 22.09 2.91 4.48
CA THR A 186 20.66 3.02 4.77
C THR A 186 20.43 3.02 6.27
N TYR A 187 19.67 4.00 6.75
CA TYR A 187 19.08 3.98 8.08
C TYR A 187 17.69 3.31 8.00
N PHE A 188 17.37 2.45 8.95
CA PHE A 188 16.04 1.89 9.11
C PHE A 188 15.59 1.96 10.57
N GLN A 189 14.43 2.56 10.79
CA GLN A 189 13.81 2.68 12.10
C GLN A 189 12.43 2.03 12.09
N TYR A 190 12.30 0.95 12.84
CA TYR A 190 11.02 0.30 13.17
C TYR A 190 10.76 0.26 14.69
N GLU A 191 11.77 0.60 15.50
CA GLU A 191 11.68 0.75 16.95
C GLU A 191 11.63 2.24 17.32
N PRO A 192 11.00 2.62 18.44
CA PRO A 192 10.87 4.03 18.83
C PRO A 192 12.22 4.69 19.13
N ASP A 193 13.08 3.98 19.88
CA ASP A 193 14.29 4.55 20.47
C ASP A 193 15.57 4.19 19.72
N HIS A 194 15.50 3.34 18.69
CA HIS A 194 16.67 2.83 17.97
C HIS A 194 16.46 2.87 16.47
N THR A 195 17.54 3.19 15.76
CA THR A 195 17.66 2.96 14.31
C THR A 195 18.77 1.97 14.06
N TYR A 196 18.68 1.28 12.94
CA TYR A 196 19.74 0.44 12.41
C TYR A 196 20.37 1.16 11.22
N PHE A 197 21.69 1.11 11.12
CA PHE A 197 22.46 1.73 10.04
C PHE A 197 23.34 0.67 9.37
N TRP A 198 23.12 0.42 8.09
CA TRP A 198 23.95 -0.46 7.27
C TRP A 198 24.90 0.36 6.41
N ASN A 199 26.17 -0.03 6.39
CA ASN A 199 27.20 0.51 5.51
C ASN A 199 28.24 -0.56 5.17
N GLU A 200 29.35 -0.17 4.56
CA GLU A 200 30.47 -1.07 4.19
C GLU A 200 31.14 -1.80 5.37
N ASN A 201 30.97 -1.32 6.60
CA ASN A 201 31.61 -1.88 7.79
C ASN A 201 30.70 -2.82 8.60
N GLY A 202 29.43 -2.97 8.20
CA GLY A 202 28.47 -3.80 8.92
C GLY A 202 27.14 -3.10 9.17
N VAL A 203 26.45 -3.58 10.20
CA VAL A 203 25.23 -2.98 10.72
C VAL A 203 25.43 -2.47 12.15
N PHE A 204 24.92 -1.28 12.43
CA PHE A 204 25.03 -0.62 13.72
C PHE A 204 23.65 -0.31 14.25
N ARG A 205 23.39 -0.68 15.51
CA ARG A 205 22.19 -0.26 16.24
C ARG A 205 22.52 1.01 17.01
N ILE A 206 21.86 2.11 16.66
CA ILE A 206 22.14 3.45 17.17
C ILE A 206 20.90 3.96 17.90
N ALA A 207 21.05 4.47 19.12
CA ALA A 207 19.93 5.10 19.80
C ALA A 207 19.56 6.41 19.08
N VAL A 208 18.27 6.63 18.84
CA VAL A 208 17.77 7.79 18.08
C VAL A 208 18.19 9.13 18.72
N LYS A 209 18.29 9.16 20.05
CA LYS A 209 18.76 10.33 20.82
C LYS A 209 20.23 10.68 20.58
N ASP A 210 21.03 9.73 20.12
CA ASP A 210 22.48 9.89 19.91
C ASP A 210 22.80 10.29 18.46
N LEU A 211 21.79 10.35 17.57
CA LEU A 211 21.96 10.82 16.19
C LEU A 211 22.01 12.35 16.13
N GLY A 212 23.12 12.91 15.64
CA GLY A 212 23.24 14.31 15.30
C GLY A 212 22.81 14.62 13.85
N PRO A 213 22.38 15.86 13.53
CA PRO A 213 22.02 16.25 12.16
C PRO A 213 23.17 16.12 11.16
N THR A 214 24.41 16.27 11.63
CA THR A 214 25.65 16.17 10.84
C THR A 214 26.07 14.74 10.53
N ASP A 215 25.45 13.75 11.19
CA ASP A 215 25.89 12.36 11.15
C ASP A 215 25.22 11.57 10.01
N ILE A 216 24.37 12.24 9.23
CA ILE A 216 23.60 11.63 8.15
C ILE A 216 24.07 12.23 6.82
N PRO A 217 24.88 11.49 6.05
CA PRO A 217 25.32 11.93 4.73
C PRO A 217 24.14 12.13 3.76
N ASN A 218 24.32 13.01 2.77
CA ASN A 218 23.26 13.43 1.84
C ASN A 218 22.82 12.33 0.87
N ASP A 219 23.66 11.33 0.67
CA ASP A 219 23.44 10.14 -0.15
C ASP A 219 22.66 9.05 0.61
N VAL A 220 22.65 9.09 1.95
CA VAL A 220 21.93 8.12 2.77
C VAL A 220 20.42 8.33 2.71
N ARG A 221 19.67 7.22 2.72
CA ARG A 221 18.21 7.22 2.88
C ARG A 221 17.84 6.77 4.29
N TYR A 222 16.80 7.37 4.82
CA TYR A 222 16.23 7.01 6.11
C TYR A 222 14.85 6.40 5.90
N LEU A 223 14.74 5.10 6.16
CA LEU A 223 13.52 4.32 6.10
C LEU A 223 12.86 4.31 7.48
N ILE A 224 11.60 4.74 7.59
CA ILE A 224 10.87 4.80 8.86
C ILE A 224 9.56 4.05 8.74
N ASP A 225 9.38 3.01 9.54
CA ASP A 225 8.08 2.39 9.73
C ASP A 225 7.34 3.10 10.86
N LEU A 226 6.57 4.14 10.51
CA LEU A 226 5.67 4.81 11.44
C LEU A 226 4.47 3.90 11.70
N ASN A 227 4.59 3.10 12.75
CA ASN A 227 3.56 2.20 13.26
C ASN A 227 3.01 2.74 14.60
N ALA A 228 2.40 1.89 15.43
CA ALA A 228 1.84 2.35 16.71
C ALA A 228 2.93 2.78 17.70
N ASP A 229 4.11 2.17 17.61
CA ASP A 229 5.21 2.37 18.54
C ASP A 229 6.10 3.54 18.08
N VAL A 230 6.30 3.68 16.77
CA VAL A 230 7.02 4.83 16.18
C VAL A 230 6.03 5.88 15.69
N PHE A 231 5.75 6.89 16.52
CA PHE A 231 4.76 7.92 16.23
C PHE A 231 5.36 9.26 15.76
N GLU A 232 6.67 9.45 15.92
CA GLU A 232 7.37 10.67 15.49
C GLU A 232 8.60 10.36 14.66
N VAL A 233 8.78 11.14 13.59
CA VAL A 233 10.04 11.19 12.86
C VAL A 233 11.06 11.90 13.75
N PRO A 234 12.25 11.32 13.97
CA PRO A 234 13.29 11.93 14.78
C PRO A 234 13.52 13.39 14.40
N ARG A 235 13.49 14.29 15.39
CA ARG A 235 13.56 15.75 15.16
C ARG A 235 14.78 16.16 14.34
N LEU A 236 15.89 15.43 14.51
CA LEU A 236 17.13 15.62 13.77
C LEU A 236 16.97 15.47 12.25
N LEU A 237 16.04 14.64 11.78
CA LEU A 237 15.77 14.46 10.35
C LEU A 237 15.05 15.64 9.72
N LYS A 238 14.45 16.53 10.53
CA LYS A 238 13.89 17.80 10.02
C LYS A 238 14.99 18.78 9.61
N ALA A 239 16.18 18.65 10.20
CA ALA A 239 17.32 19.54 9.93
C ALA A 239 18.31 18.93 8.93
N SER A 240 18.26 17.61 8.68
CA SER A 240 19.17 16.95 7.75
C SER A 240 18.67 17.08 6.31
N LEU A 241 19.60 17.09 5.36
CA LEU A 241 19.31 17.04 3.91
C LEU A 241 18.95 15.62 3.44
N CYS A 242 18.83 14.67 4.38
CA CYS A 242 18.54 13.27 4.10
C CYS A 242 17.16 13.13 3.44
N ARG A 243 17.04 12.11 2.59
CA ARG A 243 15.75 11.74 2.00
C ARG A 243 15.11 10.66 2.83
N ILE A 244 13.87 10.90 3.17
CA ILE A 244 13.14 10.08 4.12
C ILE A 244 12.09 9.29 3.35
N ILE A 245 11.94 8.02 3.70
CA ILE A 245 10.92 7.14 3.14
C ILE A 245 10.11 6.61 4.32
N ILE A 246 8.80 6.83 4.29
CA ILE A 246 7.94 6.64 5.44
C ILE A 246 6.79 5.72 5.07
N SER A 247 6.68 4.58 5.74
CA SER A 247 5.43 3.82 5.85
C SER A 247 4.67 4.40 7.03
N ALA A 248 3.45 4.87 6.82
CA ALA A 248 2.65 5.42 7.91
C ALA A 248 1.19 4.96 7.84
N ARG A 249 0.53 4.97 8.99
CA ARG A 249 -0.93 5.07 9.01
C ARG A 249 -1.31 6.46 8.49
N TYR A 250 -2.43 6.57 7.76
CA TYR A 250 -2.79 7.85 7.17
C TYR A 250 -2.93 8.98 8.20
N ASN A 251 -3.45 8.70 9.40
CA ASN A 251 -3.60 9.72 10.45
C ASN A 251 -2.25 10.33 10.87
N GLN A 252 -1.16 9.56 10.81
CA GLN A 252 0.19 10.05 11.07
C GLN A 252 0.71 10.94 9.94
N PHE A 253 0.24 10.76 8.70
CA PHE A 253 0.56 11.65 7.57
C PHE A 253 0.02 13.08 7.78
N GLU A 254 -1.18 13.24 8.35
CA GLU A 254 -1.75 14.56 8.65
C GLU A 254 -0.91 15.32 9.69
N TRP A 255 -0.49 14.63 10.75
CA TRP A 255 0.45 15.18 11.72
C TRP A 255 1.71 15.66 11.01
N PHE A 256 2.22 14.83 10.11
CA PHE A 256 3.43 15.12 9.37
C PHE A 256 3.30 16.34 8.46
N ARG A 257 2.24 16.40 7.63
CA ARG A 257 1.96 17.56 6.76
C ARG A 257 1.85 18.87 7.54
N LYS A 258 1.23 18.84 8.72
CA LYS A 258 0.98 20.05 9.52
C LYS A 258 2.18 20.48 10.37
N LYS A 259 2.98 19.55 10.88
CA LYS A 259 4.00 19.83 11.91
C LYS A 259 5.45 19.61 11.47
N ALA A 260 5.68 18.90 10.38
CA ALA A 260 7.03 18.56 9.97
C ALA A 260 7.61 19.56 8.95
N SER A 261 6.79 20.41 8.32
CA SER A 261 7.20 21.31 7.22
C SER A 261 7.94 20.61 6.06
N LEU A 262 7.89 19.28 6.03
CA LEU A 262 8.60 18.46 5.08
C LEU A 262 7.72 18.31 3.84
N ARG A 263 8.26 18.75 2.70
CA ARG A 263 7.61 18.57 1.40
C ARG A 263 7.80 17.12 0.99
N GLY A 264 6.70 16.43 0.73
CA GLY A 264 6.76 15.03 0.37
C GLY A 264 5.68 14.61 -0.60
N LEU A 265 5.95 13.55 -1.35
CA LEU A 265 4.96 12.86 -2.15
C LEU A 265 4.17 11.94 -1.24
N GLN A 266 2.85 12.16 -1.16
CA GLN A 266 1.95 11.15 -0.66
C GLN A 266 1.75 10.09 -1.76
N TRP A 267 1.96 8.84 -1.42
CA TRP A 267 1.80 7.69 -2.30
C TRP A 267 0.84 6.71 -1.65
N ILE A 268 -0.32 6.52 -2.28
CA ILE A 268 -1.40 5.71 -1.72
C ILE A 268 -1.39 4.34 -2.38
N MET A 269 -1.20 3.33 -1.54
CA MET A 269 -1.14 1.92 -1.92
C MET A 269 -2.54 1.39 -2.25
N LYS A 270 -2.64 0.69 -3.38
CA LYS A 270 -3.82 -0.05 -3.79
C LYS A 270 -4.12 -1.19 -2.81
N PRO A 271 -5.40 -1.54 -2.61
CA PRO A 271 -5.78 -2.80 -1.99
C PRO A 271 -5.14 -4.00 -2.68
N THR A 272 -4.82 -5.04 -1.93
CA THR A 272 -4.28 -6.29 -2.49
C THR A 272 -5.39 -6.95 -3.30
N PRO A 273 -5.17 -7.24 -4.60
CA PRO A 273 -6.09 -8.05 -5.37
C PRO A 273 -6.31 -9.42 -4.71
N HIS A 274 -7.52 -9.99 -4.87
CA HIS A 274 -7.85 -11.27 -4.25
C HIS A 274 -6.87 -12.39 -4.64
N ARG A 275 -6.43 -12.41 -5.90
CA ARG A 275 -5.41 -13.35 -6.39
C ARG A 275 -4.14 -13.28 -5.53
N GLU A 276 -3.55 -12.09 -5.37
CA GLU A 276 -2.34 -11.90 -4.56
C GLU A 276 -2.55 -12.28 -3.09
N LEU A 277 -3.74 -12.04 -2.53
CA LEU A 277 -4.07 -12.48 -1.17
C LEU A 277 -4.04 -14.02 -1.03
N LEU A 278 -4.50 -14.76 -2.03
CA LEU A 278 -4.43 -16.22 -2.03
C LEU A 278 -2.99 -16.72 -2.07
N ILE A 279 -2.14 -16.11 -2.90
CA ILE A 279 -0.72 -16.46 -2.93
C ILE A 279 -0.04 -16.14 -1.60
N MET A 280 -0.32 -14.96 -1.03
CA MET A 280 0.19 -14.59 0.28
C MET A 280 -0.20 -15.62 1.33
N LYS A 281 -1.45 -16.12 1.30
CA LYS A 281 -1.93 -17.19 2.17
C LYS A 281 -1.12 -18.47 2.00
N GLU A 282 -0.92 -18.91 0.77
CA GLU A 282 -0.12 -20.11 0.45
C GLU A 282 1.35 -19.99 0.87
N CYS A 283 1.87 -18.77 0.99
CA CYS A 283 3.27 -18.51 1.35
C CYS A 283 3.50 -18.34 2.86
N GLN A 284 2.46 -18.36 3.70
CA GLN A 284 2.58 -18.25 5.15
C GLN A 284 2.16 -19.54 5.86
N PRO A 285 2.76 -19.87 7.02
CA PRO A 285 2.23 -20.88 7.90
C PRO A 285 0.85 -20.47 8.47
N ASP A 286 -0.08 -21.42 8.57
CA ASP A 286 -1.49 -21.20 8.96
C ASP A 286 -1.67 -20.39 10.26
N GLN A 287 -0.75 -20.54 11.23
CA GLN A 287 -0.85 -19.93 12.55
C GLN A 287 -0.64 -18.40 12.54
N ASN A 288 0.14 -17.87 11.58
CA ASN A 288 0.38 -16.42 11.43
C ASN A 288 -0.66 -15.75 10.52
N TRP A 289 -1.38 -16.55 9.73
CA TRP A 289 -2.34 -16.08 8.75
C TRP A 289 -3.65 -15.57 9.39
N THR A 290 -4.11 -16.22 10.47
CA THR A 290 -5.42 -15.90 11.08
C THR A 290 -5.50 -14.46 11.60
N ARG A 291 -4.42 -13.94 12.20
CA ARG A 291 -4.37 -12.57 12.73
C ARG A 291 -4.33 -11.53 11.61
N THR A 292 -3.43 -11.71 10.64
CA THR A 292 -3.22 -10.80 9.51
C THR A 292 -4.48 -10.69 8.64
N PHE A 293 -5.17 -11.81 8.39
CA PHE A 293 -6.43 -11.80 7.65
C PHE A 293 -7.60 -11.29 8.50
N SER A 294 -7.66 -11.54 9.81
CA SER A 294 -8.72 -10.95 10.65
C SER A 294 -8.72 -9.40 10.62
N GLU A 295 -7.55 -8.79 10.40
CA GLU A 295 -7.40 -7.34 10.29
C GLU A 295 -7.61 -6.80 8.86
N ILE A 296 -7.29 -7.58 7.82
CA ILE A 296 -7.34 -7.14 6.40
C ILE A 296 -8.61 -7.60 5.68
N SER A 297 -9.05 -8.82 5.98
CA SER A 297 -10.11 -9.51 5.29
C SER A 297 -10.81 -10.43 6.29
N ALA A 298 -11.69 -9.85 7.08
CA ALA A 298 -12.62 -10.63 7.90
C ALA A 298 -13.69 -11.38 7.06
N ARG A 299 -13.35 -11.77 5.82
CA ARG A 299 -14.12 -12.67 4.97
C ARG A 299 -13.96 -14.15 5.36
N ASP A 300 -12.91 -14.52 6.12
CA ASP A 300 -12.59 -15.93 6.43
C ASP A 300 -13.03 -16.39 7.84
N ALA A 301 -13.19 -15.47 8.82
CA ALA A 301 -14.11 -15.76 9.93
C ALA A 301 -15.50 -15.88 9.31
N SER A 302 -16.30 -16.90 9.69
CA SER A 302 -17.65 -17.11 9.14
C SER A 302 -18.26 -15.78 8.68
N PRO A 303 -18.58 -15.59 7.38
CA PRO A 303 -19.03 -14.29 6.87
C PRO A 303 -20.16 -13.68 7.70
N MET A 304 -20.91 -14.51 8.42
CA MET A 304 -21.91 -14.11 9.39
C MET A 304 -21.32 -13.56 10.68
N ALA A 305 -20.35 -14.23 11.31
CA ALA A 305 -19.68 -13.75 12.51
C ALA A 305 -19.00 -12.40 12.30
N TYR A 306 -18.39 -12.17 11.13
CA TYR A 306 -17.85 -10.85 10.80
C TYR A 306 -18.95 -9.81 10.59
N LYS A 307 -20.04 -10.16 9.91
CA LYS A 307 -21.20 -9.26 9.74
C LYS A 307 -21.82 -8.87 11.09
N ASP A 308 -21.89 -9.81 12.03
CA ASP A 308 -22.41 -9.58 13.37
C ASP A 308 -21.45 -8.70 14.19
N GLN A 309 -20.16 -9.00 14.18
CA GLN A 309 -19.15 -8.16 14.82
C GLN A 309 -19.14 -6.73 14.25
N LEU A 310 -19.19 -6.59 12.92
CA LEU A 310 -19.28 -5.28 12.27
C LEU A 310 -20.54 -4.54 12.69
N ARG A 311 -21.67 -5.23 12.79
CA ARG A 311 -22.93 -4.63 13.20
C ARG A 311 -22.82 -4.10 14.63
N GLU A 312 -22.34 -4.92 15.56
CA GLU A 312 -22.12 -4.51 16.96
C GLU A 312 -21.17 -3.31 17.04
N GLU A 313 -20.06 -3.34 16.28
CA GLU A 313 -19.12 -2.23 16.21
C GLU A 313 -19.78 -0.98 15.61
N MET A 314 -20.53 -1.10 14.51
CA MET A 314 -21.22 0.03 13.89
C MET A 314 -22.28 0.66 14.81
N GLU A 315 -23.01 -0.17 15.55
CA GLU A 315 -23.96 0.27 16.58
C GLU A 315 -23.22 0.99 17.72
N SER A 316 -22.03 0.52 18.10
CA SER A 316 -21.20 1.13 19.14
C SER A 316 -20.56 2.47 18.75
N LEU A 317 -20.27 2.66 17.46
CA LEU A 317 -19.54 3.82 16.94
C LEU A 317 -20.39 5.11 16.92
N ASN A 318 -21.68 5.05 17.24
CA ASN A 318 -22.62 6.18 17.22
C ASN A 318 -22.47 7.05 15.95
N LEU A 319 -22.32 6.39 14.80
CA LEU A 319 -22.02 7.08 13.55
C LEU A 319 -23.23 7.90 13.10
N ASN A 320 -22.98 9.14 12.71
CA ASN A 320 -24.00 9.97 12.06
C ASN A 320 -24.02 9.63 10.56
N LEU A 321 -25.19 9.23 10.02
CA LEU A 321 -25.37 8.98 8.59
C LEU A 321 -24.99 10.19 7.73
N ASP A 322 -25.26 11.44 8.17
CA ASP A 322 -24.82 12.66 7.48
C ASP A 322 -23.32 12.69 7.28
N TRP A 323 -22.58 12.34 8.33
CA TRP A 323 -21.13 12.34 8.33
C TRP A 323 -20.58 11.20 7.46
N LEU A 324 -21.22 10.03 7.50
CA LEU A 324 -20.84 8.89 6.69
C LEU A 324 -21.07 9.19 5.20
N ILE A 325 -22.25 9.71 4.85
CA ILE A 325 -22.54 10.22 3.50
C ILE A 325 -21.56 11.33 3.15
N PHE A 326 -21.25 12.27 4.03
CA PHE A 326 -20.24 13.28 3.72
C PHE A 326 -18.89 12.64 3.40
N THR A 327 -18.41 11.69 4.21
CA THR A 327 -17.08 11.08 4.03
C THR A 327 -17.00 10.17 2.81
N MET A 328 -18.08 9.44 2.50
CA MET A 328 -18.16 8.58 1.32
C MET A 328 -18.38 9.37 0.02
N PHE A 329 -18.91 10.59 0.11
CA PHE A 329 -19.27 11.41 -1.05
C PHE A 329 -18.31 12.57 -1.33
N THR A 330 -17.49 12.99 -0.38
CA THR A 330 -16.56 14.12 -0.59
C THR A 330 -15.18 13.60 -0.97
N PHE A 331 -14.81 13.72 -2.25
CA PHE A 331 -13.40 13.71 -2.63
C PHE A 331 -12.75 14.95 -1.99
N HIS A 332 -11.62 14.75 -1.31
CA HIS A 332 -10.73 15.75 -0.70
C HIS A 332 -10.87 16.12 0.79
N GLU A 333 -9.70 15.99 1.44
CA GLU A 333 -9.06 16.80 2.48
C GLU A 333 -9.73 17.13 3.81
N GLN A 334 -11.04 16.96 4.01
CA GLN A 334 -11.65 17.33 5.30
C GLN A 334 -11.79 16.13 6.25
N ARG A 335 -10.64 15.68 6.78
CA ARG A 335 -10.54 14.50 7.66
C ARG A 335 -10.57 14.79 9.17
N ARG A 336 -10.79 16.04 9.60
CA ARG A 336 -10.72 16.41 11.04
C ARG A 336 -11.71 15.67 11.96
N GLN A 337 -12.66 14.90 11.42
CA GLN A 337 -13.67 14.17 12.20
C GLN A 337 -13.68 12.66 11.95
N ALA A 338 -12.76 12.10 11.14
CA ALA A 338 -12.75 10.68 10.78
C ALA A 338 -11.87 9.80 11.68
N GLU A 339 -11.37 10.33 12.79
CA GLU A 339 -10.51 9.57 13.73
C GLU A 339 -11.30 8.45 14.41
N ASP A 340 -12.61 8.63 14.58
CA ASP A 340 -13.52 7.65 15.18
C ASP A 340 -14.03 6.60 14.19
N LEU A 341 -13.85 6.79 12.88
CA LEU A 341 -14.18 5.73 11.96
C LEU A 341 -13.12 4.66 11.97
N SER A 342 -13.50 3.51 12.50
CA SER A 342 -12.78 2.28 12.29
C SER A 342 -12.52 2.12 10.79
N TYR A 343 -11.24 2.06 10.43
CA TYR A 343 -10.73 1.65 9.12
C TYR A 343 -11.26 0.28 8.67
N ARG A 344 -12.14 -0.36 9.45
CA ARG A 344 -12.93 -1.54 9.10
C ARG A 344 -14.12 -1.23 8.20
N VAL A 345 -14.68 -0.02 8.28
CA VAL A 345 -15.85 0.38 7.46
C VAL A 345 -15.39 1.12 6.21
N ILE A 346 -14.59 2.18 6.38
CA ILE A 346 -14.09 3.01 5.28
C ILE A 346 -12.60 2.77 5.07
N GLY A 347 -12.24 2.35 3.86
CA GLY A 347 -10.88 2.23 3.37
C GLY A 347 -10.38 3.49 2.66
N LEU A 348 -9.06 3.59 2.57
CA LEU A 348 -8.33 4.59 1.81
C LEU A 348 -7.83 3.97 0.50
N PHE A 349 -8.21 4.56 -0.62
CA PHE A 349 -7.88 4.09 -1.97
C PHE A 349 -7.16 5.19 -2.76
N PRO A 350 -6.30 4.84 -3.73
CA PRO A 350 -5.70 5.84 -4.58
C PRO A 350 -6.70 6.44 -5.57
N GLY A 351 -6.58 7.74 -5.77
CA GLY A 351 -7.28 8.52 -6.78
C GLY A 351 -6.64 8.41 -8.16
N PRO A 352 -7.01 9.29 -9.12
CA PRO A 352 -6.43 9.26 -10.47
C PRO A 352 -4.90 9.40 -10.46
N GLY A 353 -4.37 10.13 -9.48
CA GLY A 353 -2.94 10.16 -9.16
C GLY A 353 -2.63 9.52 -7.81
N ARG A 354 -1.40 9.06 -7.63
CA ARG A 354 -0.91 8.40 -6.40
C ARG A 354 -0.95 9.29 -5.15
N SER A 355 -0.92 10.60 -5.35
CA SER A 355 -1.06 11.62 -4.29
C SER A 355 -2.50 12.02 -4.00
N SER A 356 -3.47 11.55 -4.79
CA SER A 356 -4.89 11.78 -4.57
C SER A 356 -5.47 10.64 -3.75
N ALA A 357 -6.16 10.97 -2.66
CA ALA A 357 -6.83 10.01 -1.80
C ALA A 357 -8.32 9.92 -2.10
N ARG A 358 -8.84 8.71 -2.01
CA ARG A 358 -10.27 8.39 -2.04
C ARG A 358 -10.64 7.61 -0.78
N PHE A 359 -11.86 7.82 -0.31
CA PHE A 359 -12.45 7.08 0.78
C PHE A 359 -13.64 6.28 0.26
N ASN A 360 -13.69 4.98 0.56
CA ASN A 360 -14.79 4.14 0.14
C ASN A 360 -15.03 3.00 1.14
N VAL A 361 -16.20 2.38 1.12
CA VAL A 361 -16.40 1.11 1.83
C VAL A 361 -15.75 -0.03 1.05
N TYR A 362 -15.22 -1.04 1.76
CA TYR A 362 -14.41 -2.10 1.14
C TYR A 362 -15.19 -3.06 0.24
N SER A 363 -16.48 -3.24 0.51
CA SER A 363 -17.30 -4.19 -0.22
C SER A 363 -18.77 -3.79 -0.21
N PHE A 364 -19.52 -4.38 -1.14
CA PHE A 364 -20.97 -4.27 -1.18
C PHE A 364 -21.63 -4.85 0.08
N ASP A 365 -21.09 -5.93 0.64
CA ASP A 365 -21.60 -6.48 1.91
C ASP A 365 -21.49 -5.49 3.07
N LEU A 366 -20.34 -4.81 3.18
CA LEU A 366 -20.12 -3.77 4.18
C LEU A 366 -21.06 -2.58 3.96
N PHE A 367 -21.20 -2.14 2.71
CA PHE A 367 -22.20 -1.15 2.34
C PHE A 367 -23.62 -1.56 2.79
N TRP A 368 -23.98 -2.82 2.61
CA TRP A 368 -25.31 -3.29 2.96
C TRP A 368 -25.52 -3.35 4.48
N VAL A 369 -24.51 -3.79 5.25
CA VAL A 369 -24.53 -3.70 6.72
C VAL A 369 -24.73 -2.26 7.17
N VAL A 370 -23.93 -1.34 6.63
CA VAL A 370 -24.04 0.10 6.88
C VAL A 370 -25.45 0.61 6.57
N LYS A 371 -25.97 0.30 5.38
CA LYS A 371 -27.31 0.72 4.95
C LYS A 371 -28.39 0.22 5.91
N ASN A 372 -28.29 -1.02 6.35
CA ASN A 372 -29.30 -1.61 7.26
C ASN A 372 -29.25 -1.02 8.66
N VAL A 373 -28.05 -0.75 9.19
CA VAL A 373 -27.90 -0.06 10.48
C VAL A 373 -28.58 1.31 10.43
N PHE A 374 -28.50 2.02 9.29
CA PHE A 374 -29.14 3.33 9.07
C PHE A 374 -30.41 3.27 8.22
N ALA A 375 -31.16 2.17 8.24
CA ALA A 375 -32.23 1.95 7.26
C ALA A 375 -33.28 3.08 7.25
N SER A 376 -33.64 3.61 8.42
CA SER A 376 -34.68 4.64 8.53
C SER A 376 -34.24 5.98 7.91
N GLU A 377 -33.02 6.42 8.24
CA GLU A 377 -32.43 7.66 7.77
C GLU A 377 -32.00 7.55 6.31
N TRP A 378 -31.52 6.37 5.91
CA TRP A 378 -31.16 6.07 4.53
C TRP A 378 -32.38 6.19 3.62
N ASN A 379 -33.49 5.54 4.00
CA ASN A 379 -34.73 5.58 3.22
C ASN A 379 -35.28 7.01 3.12
N ALA A 380 -35.22 7.79 4.21
CA ALA A 380 -35.64 9.19 4.20
C ALA A 380 -34.81 10.07 3.26
N ARG A 381 -33.57 9.67 2.93
CA ARG A 381 -32.61 10.45 2.15
C ARG A 381 -32.22 9.83 0.82
N GLU A 382 -32.82 8.71 0.45
CA GLU A 382 -32.41 7.95 -0.73
C GLU A 382 -32.42 8.80 -2.01
N SER A 383 -33.44 9.65 -2.18
CA SER A 383 -33.53 10.58 -3.32
C SER A 383 -32.42 11.63 -3.32
N GLU A 384 -32.10 12.21 -2.15
CA GLU A 384 -31.00 13.19 -2.01
C GLU A 384 -29.65 12.53 -2.36
N ILE A 385 -29.42 11.33 -1.82
CA ILE A 385 -28.22 10.52 -2.06
C ILE A 385 -28.08 10.21 -3.56
N TYR A 386 -29.17 9.81 -4.20
CA TYR A 386 -29.19 9.50 -5.63
C TYR A 386 -28.95 10.74 -6.50
N GLU A 387 -29.55 11.88 -6.17
CA GLU A 387 -29.33 13.13 -6.93
C GLU A 387 -27.92 13.67 -6.76
N LYS A 388 -27.34 13.60 -5.54
CA LYS A 388 -25.92 13.90 -5.33
C LYS A 388 -25.04 13.01 -6.19
N PHE A 389 -25.33 11.71 -6.23
CA PHE A 389 -24.61 10.78 -7.12
C PHE A 389 -24.71 11.22 -8.59
N ARG A 390 -25.94 11.45 -9.06
CA ARG A 390 -26.23 11.80 -10.46
C ARG A 390 -25.51 13.07 -10.89
N SER A 391 -25.33 14.05 -10.00
CA SER A 391 -24.67 15.31 -10.34
C SER A 391 -23.17 15.17 -10.56
N SER A 392 -22.51 14.13 -10.04
CA SER A 392 -21.04 13.96 -10.16
C SER A 392 -20.62 12.48 -10.10
N PRO A 393 -21.06 11.62 -11.02
CA PRO A 393 -20.91 10.16 -10.91
C PRO A 393 -19.46 9.66 -10.76
N THR A 394 -18.48 10.44 -11.22
CA THR A 394 -17.04 10.13 -11.16
C THR A 394 -16.39 10.44 -9.81
N THR A 395 -17.09 11.11 -8.89
CA THR A 395 -16.57 11.46 -7.56
C THR A 395 -17.09 10.58 -6.43
N TYR A 396 -17.89 9.54 -6.71
CA TYR A 396 -18.62 8.82 -5.64
C TYR A 396 -18.32 7.32 -5.55
N GLY A 397 -17.52 6.95 -4.56
CA GLY A 397 -17.11 5.57 -4.23
C GLY A 397 -18.26 4.55 -4.21
N LEU A 398 -19.42 4.97 -3.71
CA LEU A 398 -20.58 4.11 -3.45
C LEU A 398 -21.63 4.05 -4.55
N ALA A 399 -21.50 4.84 -5.60
CA ALA A 399 -22.48 4.92 -6.69
C ALA A 399 -22.94 3.54 -7.16
N ARG A 400 -21.95 2.65 -7.31
CA ARG A 400 -22.15 1.25 -7.67
C ARG A 400 -23.08 0.53 -6.71
N TYR A 401 -22.80 0.62 -5.41
CA TYR A 401 -23.52 -0.15 -4.41
C TYR A 401 -24.96 0.34 -4.27
N ILE A 402 -25.21 1.64 -4.46
CA ILE A 402 -26.57 2.18 -4.52
C ILE A 402 -27.33 1.60 -5.73
N LEU A 403 -26.70 1.56 -6.90
CA LEU A 403 -27.30 1.01 -8.11
C LEU A 403 -27.50 -0.52 -8.04
N GLU A 404 -26.51 -1.25 -7.54
CA GLU A 404 -26.57 -2.71 -7.33
C GLU A 404 -27.67 -3.08 -6.35
N ASP A 405 -27.82 -2.33 -5.27
CA ASP A 405 -28.87 -2.56 -4.28
C ASP A 405 -30.28 -2.31 -4.87
N LYS A 406 -30.47 -1.22 -5.64
CA LYS A 406 -31.74 -0.98 -6.36
C LYS A 406 -32.07 -2.09 -7.36
N ASN A 407 -31.07 -2.54 -8.13
CA ASN A 407 -31.26 -3.62 -9.09
C ASN A 407 -31.63 -4.94 -8.39
N ARG A 408 -30.97 -5.25 -7.26
CA ARG A 408 -31.28 -6.43 -6.45
C ARG A 408 -32.71 -6.41 -5.92
N LEU A 409 -33.16 -5.27 -5.37
CA LEU A 409 -34.54 -5.11 -4.89
C LEU A 409 -35.56 -5.32 -6.04
N ALA A 410 -35.28 -4.77 -7.22
CA ALA A 410 -36.14 -4.96 -8.39
C ALA A 410 -36.19 -6.43 -8.88
N GLU A 411 -35.10 -7.19 -8.73
CA GLU A 411 -35.05 -8.63 -9.05
C GLU A 411 -35.79 -9.49 -8.01
N GLU A 412 -35.68 -9.14 -6.73
CA GLU A 412 -36.42 -9.78 -5.64
C GLU A 412 -37.94 -9.60 -5.81
N GLU A 413 -38.39 -8.38 -6.13
CA GLU A 413 -39.81 -8.10 -6.43
C GLU A 413 -40.34 -8.94 -7.60
N LYS A 414 -39.60 -9.01 -8.71
CA LYS A 414 -39.96 -9.86 -9.86
C LYS A 414 -40.06 -11.34 -9.48
N THR A 415 -39.18 -11.80 -8.59
CA THR A 415 -39.16 -13.19 -8.14
C THR A 415 -40.36 -13.51 -7.25
N VAL A 416 -40.74 -12.60 -6.36
CA VAL A 416 -41.94 -12.73 -5.52
C VAL A 416 -43.21 -12.75 -6.37
N VAL A 417 -43.33 -11.88 -7.38
CA VAL A 417 -44.48 -11.87 -8.30
C VAL A 417 -44.61 -13.18 -9.07
N ARG A 418 -43.50 -13.75 -9.58
CA ARG A 418 -43.50 -15.04 -10.28
C ARG A 418 -43.98 -16.18 -9.38
N ARG A 419 -43.56 -16.22 -8.10
CA ARG A 419 -43.99 -17.25 -7.14
C ARG A 419 -45.46 -17.18 -6.77
N HIS A 420 -46.11 -16.02 -6.90
CA HIS A 420 -47.55 -15.89 -6.65
C HIS A 420 -48.39 -16.21 -7.89
N GLN A 421 -47.77 -16.25 -9.08
CA GLN A 421 -48.44 -16.58 -10.34
C GLN A 421 -48.31 -18.07 -10.71
N SER A 422 -47.35 -18.78 -10.11
CA SER A 422 -47.19 -20.24 -10.15
C SER A 422 -47.94 -20.90 -9.01
#